data_AF-A0A7W3JBX1-F1
#
_entry.id   AF-A0A7W3JBX1-F1
#
_cell.length_a   1.000
_cell.length_b   1.000
_cell.length_c   1.000
_cell.angle_alpha   90.00
_cell.angle_beta   90.00
_cell.angle_gamma   90.00
#
_symmetry.space_group_name_H-M   'P 1'
#
loop_
_entity.id
_entity.type
_entity.pdbx_description
1 polymer ?
#
loop_
_entity_poly.entity_id
_entity_poly.type
_entity_poly.pdbx_seq_one_letter_code
_entity_poly.pdbx_strand_id
1 'polypeptide(L)'
;MTTTLPDAAEAHPEVASGDLLRFATAGSVDDGKSTLIGRLLFDSKSIFADQLESVEQVSKDRGNDYADLSLLTDGLRAEREQGITIDVAYRYFATPKRKFIIADTPGHIQYTRNMVTGASTADVALILVDARKGVVEQSRRHTFLATLLGVPHVVVCVNKMDLVDYDEQVFEKIRAEFTEFASRLRVPDLTFIPVSALAGDNVVTRSENMPWFDGSPLLSHLERLHVASDRNLVDVRFPVQYVIRPQQNDTRDYRGYAGTVASGVMKPGDRVLALPAGLETTIASIDTADGPVEEAYPPMSVTVRLADEIDISRGDMICRPNNAPTVTQDVDAQICWMDESASLVQGKKYAIKHTTRWARAMVKNINYRVDVNTLHRDEDATEIKLNEIARIRLRVTQPLFVDSYQANRQTGAFILVDEATNKTVAAGMIGGPAHQF
;
A
#
# COMPACT_ATOMS: atom_id res chain seq x y z
N MET A 1 -29.55 31.08 48.07
CA MET A 1 -28.33 30.26 48.12
C MET A 1 -28.61 28.98 47.38
N THR A 2 -28.28 28.93 46.09
CA THR A 2 -28.29 27.70 45.31
C THR A 2 -27.19 27.85 44.29
N THR A 3 -26.07 27.19 44.57
CA THR A 3 -24.84 27.23 43.79
C THR A 3 -24.94 26.20 42.67
N THR A 4 -25.02 26.64 41.43
CA THR A 4 -24.85 25.79 40.24
C THR A 4 -23.38 25.73 39.86
N LEU A 5 -22.83 24.51 39.85
CA LEU A 5 -21.50 24.18 39.34
C LEU A 5 -21.46 24.35 37.81
N PRO A 6 -20.35 24.82 37.22
CA PRO A 6 -20.20 24.85 35.77
C PRO A 6 -19.72 23.49 35.22
N ASP A 7 -20.34 23.06 34.12
CA ASP A 7 -19.92 21.92 33.31
C ASP A 7 -18.51 22.15 32.76
N ALA A 8 -17.58 21.26 33.14
CA ALA A 8 -16.28 21.15 32.50
C ALA A 8 -16.44 20.32 31.23
N ALA A 9 -16.60 20.99 30.10
CA ALA A 9 -16.40 20.37 28.80
C ALA A 9 -14.91 20.00 28.66
N GLU A 10 -14.59 18.71 28.77
CA GLU A 10 -13.27 18.19 28.46
C GLU A 10 -12.98 18.41 26.98
N ALA A 11 -12.05 19.31 26.70
CA ALA A 11 -11.49 19.50 25.37
C ALA A 11 -10.75 18.23 24.94
N HIS A 12 -11.32 17.49 23.98
CA HIS A 12 -10.57 16.47 23.26
C HIS A 12 -9.42 17.14 22.50
N PRO A 13 -8.15 16.72 22.69
CA PRO A 13 -7.06 17.26 21.90
C PRO A 13 -7.27 16.87 20.44
N GLU A 14 -7.42 17.87 19.57
CA GLU A 14 -7.41 17.70 18.11
C GLU A 14 -6.06 17.06 17.71
N VAL A 15 -6.07 15.76 17.45
CA VAL A 15 -4.98 15.10 16.75
C VAL A 15 -4.93 15.70 15.35
N ALA A 16 -3.86 16.46 15.07
CA ALA A 16 -3.63 17.08 13.77
C ALA A 16 -3.89 16.08 12.64
N SER A 17 -4.63 16.52 11.61
CA SER A 17 -5.18 15.71 10.51
C SER A 17 -4.15 15.04 9.58
N GLY A 18 -2.89 14.90 10.00
CA GLY A 18 -1.75 14.64 9.13
C GLY A 18 -1.12 13.25 9.15
N ASP A 19 -1.24 12.45 10.23
CA ASP A 19 -0.36 11.28 10.37
C ASP A 19 -1.12 9.95 10.42
N LEU A 20 -1.61 9.54 9.25
CA LEU A 20 -2.20 8.23 9.01
C LEU A 20 -1.11 7.28 8.49
N LEU A 21 -0.89 6.16 9.17
CA LEU A 21 -0.01 5.10 8.71
C LEU A 21 -0.81 3.89 8.23
N ARG A 22 -0.52 3.41 7.02
CA ARG A 22 -1.04 2.15 6.49
C ARG A 22 0.05 1.09 6.57
N PHE A 23 -0.25 -0.05 7.19
CA PHE A 23 0.68 -1.17 7.17
C PHE A 23 -0.01 -2.48 6.82
N ALA A 24 0.72 -3.34 6.12
CA ALA A 24 0.30 -4.68 5.76
C ALA A 24 1.10 -5.71 6.56
N THR A 25 0.44 -6.73 7.10
CA THR A 25 1.09 -7.88 7.76
C THR A 25 1.28 -9.02 6.77
N ALA A 26 2.48 -9.61 6.75
CA ALA A 26 2.79 -10.78 5.95
C ALA A 26 3.74 -11.71 6.70
N GLY A 27 3.79 -12.98 6.32
CA GLY A 27 4.48 -14.03 7.09
C GLY A 27 3.86 -15.40 6.84
N SER A 28 4.52 -16.47 7.27
CA SER A 28 4.05 -17.84 7.09
C SER A 28 2.73 -18.11 7.82
N VAL A 29 2.12 -19.25 7.50
CA VAL A 29 1.06 -19.83 8.35
C VAL A 29 1.69 -20.15 9.71
N ASP A 30 0.95 -19.85 10.78
CA ASP A 30 1.38 -19.98 12.17
C ASP A 30 2.47 -19.02 12.66
N ASP A 31 2.97 -18.07 11.86
CA ASP A 31 3.96 -17.10 12.35
C ASP A 31 3.37 -16.07 13.34
N GLY A 32 2.05 -16.12 13.59
CA GLY A 32 1.37 -15.32 14.61
C GLY A 32 0.92 -13.93 14.13
N LYS A 33 0.58 -13.76 12.84
CA LYS A 33 0.11 -12.49 12.25
C LYS A 33 -1.14 -11.96 12.95
N SER A 34 -2.19 -12.77 12.96
CA SER A 34 -3.47 -12.49 13.61
C SER A 34 -3.30 -12.24 15.10
N THR A 35 -2.45 -13.03 15.78
CA THR A 35 -2.12 -12.84 17.20
C THR A 35 -1.44 -11.48 17.46
N LEU A 36 -0.48 -11.08 16.62
CA LEU A 36 0.20 -9.79 16.75
C LEU A 36 -0.76 -8.62 16.55
N ILE A 37 -1.62 -8.70 15.53
CA ILE A 37 -2.66 -7.69 15.29
C ILE A 37 -3.62 -7.63 16.47
N GLY A 38 -4.13 -8.78 16.93
CA GLY A 38 -5.01 -8.87 18.08
C GLY A 38 -4.38 -8.26 19.33
N ARG A 39 -3.10 -8.52 19.57
CA ARG A 39 -2.33 -7.93 20.68
C ARG A 39 -2.19 -6.42 20.55
N LEU A 40 -1.85 -5.91 19.37
CA LEU A 40 -1.79 -4.46 19.12
C LEU A 40 -3.14 -3.78 19.37
N LEU A 41 -4.24 -4.38 18.93
CA LEU A 41 -5.58 -3.82 19.13
C LEU A 41 -6.01 -3.87 20.61
N PHE A 42 -5.67 -4.95 21.29
CA PHE A 42 -5.96 -5.14 22.72
C PHE A 42 -5.18 -4.16 23.59
N ASP A 43 -3.85 -4.13 23.45
CA ASP A 43 -2.96 -3.33 24.29
C ASP A 43 -3.05 -1.83 23.97
N SER A 44 -3.47 -1.45 22.76
CA SER A 44 -3.79 -0.06 22.41
C SER A 44 -5.12 0.45 22.98
N LYS A 45 -5.86 -0.39 23.72
CA LYS A 45 -7.18 -0.08 24.29
C LYS A 45 -8.22 0.35 23.23
N SER A 46 -8.06 -0.12 22.00
CA SER A 46 -8.97 0.19 20.89
C SER A 46 -10.19 -0.73 20.84
N ILE A 47 -10.24 -1.74 21.72
CA ILE A 47 -11.32 -2.73 21.82
C ILE A 47 -12.13 -2.46 23.10
N PHE A 48 -13.45 -2.38 22.97
CA PHE A 48 -14.37 -2.27 24.12
C PHE A 48 -14.34 -3.56 24.95
N ALA A 49 -14.38 -3.44 26.28
CA ALA A 49 -14.24 -4.57 27.22
C ALA A 49 -15.20 -5.74 26.92
N ASP A 50 -16.39 -5.44 26.44
CA ASP A 50 -17.47 -6.36 26.10
C ASP A 50 -17.09 -7.30 24.93
N GLN A 51 -16.28 -6.83 23.98
CA GLN A 51 -15.77 -7.70 22.90
C GLN A 51 -14.71 -8.67 23.42
N LEU A 52 -13.93 -8.27 24.42
CA LEU A 52 -12.90 -9.12 25.02
C LEU A 52 -13.52 -10.28 25.80
N GLU A 53 -14.57 -10.02 26.60
CA GLU A 53 -15.30 -11.06 27.33
C GLU A 53 -15.86 -12.12 26.36
N SER A 54 -16.38 -11.68 25.20
CA SER A 54 -16.86 -12.61 24.18
C SER A 54 -15.75 -13.49 23.60
N VAL A 55 -14.54 -12.94 23.42
CA VAL A 55 -13.37 -13.69 22.92
C VAL A 55 -12.87 -14.68 23.96
N GLU A 56 -12.79 -14.28 25.23
CA GLU A 56 -12.41 -15.18 26.32
C GLU A 56 -13.38 -16.34 26.47
N GLN A 57 -14.68 -16.07 26.35
CA GLN A 57 -15.71 -17.09 26.44
C GLN A 57 -15.63 -18.08 25.27
N VAL A 58 -15.50 -17.60 24.03
CA VAL A 58 -15.33 -18.46 22.84
C VAL A 58 -14.02 -19.24 22.89
N SER A 59 -12.95 -18.66 23.43
CA SER A 59 -11.65 -19.34 23.60
C SER A 59 -11.75 -20.50 24.58
N LYS A 60 -12.46 -20.30 25.70
CA LYS A 60 -12.75 -21.35 26.68
C LYS A 60 -13.65 -22.44 26.11
N ASP A 61 -14.66 -22.08 25.32
CA ASP A 61 -15.54 -23.04 24.64
C ASP A 61 -14.78 -23.89 23.61
N ARG A 62 -13.70 -23.36 23.03
CA ARG A 62 -12.76 -24.08 22.14
C ARG A 62 -11.70 -24.89 22.88
N GLY A 63 -11.62 -24.79 24.22
CA GLY A 63 -10.66 -25.51 25.05
C GLY A 63 -9.27 -24.86 25.15
N ASN A 64 -9.15 -23.56 24.81
CA ASN A 64 -7.90 -22.82 25.01
C ASN A 64 -7.81 -22.28 26.45
N ASP A 65 -6.64 -22.45 27.09
CA ASP A 65 -6.36 -21.92 28.44
C ASP A 65 -6.11 -20.40 28.46
N TYR A 66 -6.02 -19.77 27.29
CA TYR A 66 -5.74 -18.34 27.11
C TYR A 66 -6.74 -17.71 26.14
N ALA A 67 -6.89 -16.38 26.23
CA ALA A 67 -7.72 -15.61 25.29
C ALA A 67 -7.08 -15.62 23.90
N ASP A 68 -7.73 -16.27 22.94
CA ASP A 68 -7.26 -16.34 21.56
C ASP A 68 -7.59 -15.04 20.81
N LEU A 69 -6.66 -14.09 20.86
CA LEU A 69 -6.83 -12.78 20.24
C LEU A 69 -6.94 -12.83 18.71
N SER A 70 -6.63 -13.95 18.05
CA SER A 70 -6.87 -14.11 16.61
C SER A 70 -8.37 -14.10 16.26
N LEU A 71 -9.24 -14.45 17.21
CA LEU A 71 -10.70 -14.38 17.04
C LEU A 71 -11.20 -12.95 16.82
N LEU A 72 -10.42 -11.95 17.23
CA LEU A 72 -10.73 -10.55 16.95
C LEU A 72 -10.51 -10.23 15.48
N THR A 73 -9.56 -10.86 14.80
CA THR A 73 -9.13 -10.50 13.43
C THR A 73 -9.87 -11.28 12.34
N ASP A 74 -10.27 -12.52 12.62
CA ASP A 74 -10.81 -13.44 11.60
C ASP A 74 -12.32 -13.21 11.39
N GLY A 75 -12.68 -12.65 10.24
CA GLY A 75 -14.01 -12.14 9.95
C GLY A 75 -14.95 -13.17 9.30
N LEU A 76 -14.41 -14.07 8.47
CA LEU A 76 -15.22 -15.05 7.73
C LEU A 76 -15.39 -16.35 8.51
N ARG A 77 -16.55 -17.00 8.36
CA ARG A 77 -16.77 -18.36 8.90
C ARG A 77 -15.74 -19.37 8.40
N ALA A 78 -15.39 -19.30 7.12
CA ALA A 78 -14.36 -20.16 6.51
C ALA A 78 -12.95 -19.89 7.09
N GLU A 79 -12.62 -18.62 7.39
CA GLU A 79 -11.36 -18.28 8.07
C GLU A 79 -11.33 -18.90 9.48
N ARG A 80 -12.43 -18.78 10.23
CA ARG A 80 -12.56 -19.30 11.60
C ARG A 80 -12.56 -20.83 11.71
N GLU A 81 -12.97 -21.52 10.66
CA GLU A 81 -12.95 -22.99 10.55
C GLU A 81 -11.56 -23.52 10.16
N GLN A 82 -10.78 -22.74 9.40
CA GLN A 82 -9.47 -23.13 8.90
C GLN A 82 -8.29 -22.51 9.66
N GLY A 83 -8.52 -21.50 10.51
CA GLY A 83 -7.48 -20.81 11.28
C GLY A 83 -6.52 -19.99 10.42
N ILE A 84 -6.97 -19.50 9.26
CA ILE A 84 -6.16 -18.71 8.31
C ILE A 84 -6.91 -17.47 7.82
N THR A 85 -6.21 -16.37 7.56
CA THR A 85 -6.73 -15.19 6.85
C THR A 85 -6.87 -15.52 5.36
N ILE A 86 -8.04 -15.27 4.76
CA ILE A 86 -8.36 -15.60 3.36
C ILE A 86 -8.50 -14.34 2.49
N ASP A 87 -9.11 -13.27 3.00
CA ASP A 87 -9.23 -12.00 2.30
C ASP A 87 -8.51 -10.86 3.04
N VAL A 88 -8.25 -9.74 2.38
CA VAL A 88 -7.62 -8.58 3.05
C VAL A 88 -8.62 -7.96 4.02
N ALA A 89 -8.41 -8.16 5.32
CA ALA A 89 -9.20 -7.49 6.34
C ALA A 89 -8.58 -6.14 6.70
N TYR A 90 -9.35 -5.06 6.52
CA TYR A 90 -8.94 -3.72 6.95
C TYR A 90 -9.39 -3.46 8.39
N ARG A 91 -8.46 -3.12 9.27
CA ARG A 91 -8.72 -2.69 10.65
C ARG A 91 -8.21 -1.29 10.89
N TYR A 92 -8.86 -0.60 11.80
CA TYR A 92 -8.56 0.79 12.13
C TYR A 92 -8.31 0.88 13.63
N PHE A 93 -7.23 1.54 14.01
CA PHE A 93 -7.00 1.90 15.40
C PHE A 93 -6.24 3.22 15.45
N ALA A 94 -6.23 3.86 16.62
CA ALA A 94 -5.53 5.11 16.82
C ALA A 94 -4.88 5.12 18.19
N THR A 95 -3.72 5.76 18.28
CA THR A 95 -3.11 6.16 19.53
C THR A 95 -3.25 7.67 19.69
N PRO A 96 -2.93 8.25 20.86
CA PRO A 96 -2.88 9.71 21.01
C PRO A 96 -1.92 10.40 20.03
N LYS A 97 -0.95 9.66 19.46
CA LYS A 97 0.06 10.21 18.53
C LYS A 97 -0.29 10.01 17.06
N ARG A 98 -0.99 8.93 16.70
CA ARG A 98 -1.11 8.52 15.28
C ARG A 98 -2.33 7.66 14.99
N LYS A 99 -2.86 7.76 13.77
CA LYS A 99 -3.93 6.88 13.25
C LYS A 99 -3.34 5.78 12.38
N PHE A 100 -3.90 4.58 12.46
CA PHE A 100 -3.40 3.40 11.78
C PHE A 100 -4.50 2.69 10.99
N ILE A 101 -4.12 2.19 9.80
CA ILE A 101 -4.89 1.24 9.01
C ILE A 101 -4.06 -0.02 8.84
N ILE A 102 -4.60 -1.14 9.29
CA ILE A 102 -4.01 -2.46 9.15
C ILE A 102 -4.65 -3.15 7.96
N ALA A 103 -3.85 -3.62 7.01
CA ALA A 103 -4.28 -4.58 6.00
C ALA A 103 -3.75 -5.96 6.39
N ASP A 104 -4.61 -6.82 6.95
CA ASP A 104 -4.21 -8.19 7.25
C ASP A 104 -4.17 -9.00 5.95
N THR A 105 -2.95 -9.31 5.47
CA THR A 105 -2.81 -10.04 4.21
C THR A 105 -2.61 -11.54 4.47
N PRO A 106 -3.29 -12.41 3.71
CA PRO A 106 -3.12 -13.85 3.83
C PRO A 106 -1.67 -14.28 3.63
N GLY A 107 -1.18 -15.20 4.46
CA GLY A 107 0.20 -15.72 4.37
C GLY A 107 0.41 -16.87 3.38
N HIS A 108 -0.65 -17.34 2.72
CA HIS A 108 -0.59 -18.52 1.88
C HIS A 108 -0.32 -18.16 0.40
N ILE A 109 0.44 -19.01 -0.28
CA ILE A 109 0.90 -18.86 -1.67
C ILE A 109 -0.25 -18.53 -2.65
N GLN A 110 -1.43 -19.11 -2.40
CA GLN A 110 -2.64 -18.95 -3.22
C GLN A 110 -3.25 -17.54 -3.17
N TYR A 111 -2.76 -16.64 -2.32
CA TYR A 111 -3.35 -15.33 -2.08
C TYR A 111 -2.42 -14.16 -2.43
N THR A 112 -1.49 -14.36 -3.37
CA THR A 112 -0.57 -13.31 -3.84
C THR A 112 -1.32 -12.08 -4.35
N ARG A 113 -2.44 -12.27 -5.07
CA ARG A 113 -3.31 -11.16 -5.51
C ARG A 113 -3.85 -10.31 -4.33
N ASN A 114 -4.12 -10.94 -3.19
CA ASN A 114 -4.63 -10.26 -2.00
C ASN A 114 -3.50 -9.43 -1.37
N MET A 115 -2.28 -9.98 -1.32
CA MET A 115 -1.10 -9.21 -0.93
C MET A 115 -0.85 -8.03 -1.87
N VAL A 116 -0.97 -8.21 -3.19
CA VAL A 116 -0.86 -7.11 -4.17
C VAL A 116 -1.87 -6.01 -3.88
N THR A 117 -3.10 -6.39 -3.57
CA THR A 117 -4.16 -5.43 -3.27
C THR A 117 -3.88 -4.68 -1.95
N GLY A 118 -3.58 -5.41 -0.86
CA GLY A 118 -3.33 -4.81 0.46
C GLY A 118 -2.03 -4.00 0.53
N ALA A 119 -0.92 -4.54 0.02
CA ALA A 119 0.39 -3.91 0.13
C ALA A 119 0.62 -2.77 -0.87
N SER A 120 -0.12 -2.69 -1.99
CA SER A 120 0.03 -1.58 -2.95
C SER A 120 -0.25 -0.19 -2.35
N THR A 121 -1.04 -0.14 -1.28
CA THR A 121 -1.38 1.09 -0.55
C THR A 121 -0.67 1.22 0.79
N ALA A 122 0.18 0.23 1.15
CA ALA A 122 0.87 0.22 2.42
C ALA A 122 2.09 1.16 2.40
N ASP A 123 2.28 1.82 3.53
CA ASP A 123 3.48 2.57 3.88
C ASP A 123 4.49 1.65 4.58
N VAL A 124 4.04 0.57 5.24
CA VAL A 124 4.91 -0.39 5.94
C VAL A 124 4.50 -1.83 5.66
N ALA A 125 5.46 -2.72 5.47
CA ALA A 125 5.25 -4.17 5.47
C ALA A 125 5.81 -4.77 6.77
N LEU A 126 4.94 -5.33 7.61
CA LEU A 126 5.33 -6.10 8.79
C LEU A 126 5.53 -7.56 8.39
N ILE A 127 6.77 -8.01 8.32
CA ILE A 127 7.12 -9.39 7.97
C ILE A 127 7.36 -10.18 9.25
N LEU A 128 6.47 -11.11 9.58
CA LEU A 128 6.63 -11.99 10.73
C LEU A 128 7.52 -13.19 10.38
N VAL A 129 8.39 -13.55 11.32
CA VAL A 129 9.29 -14.70 11.25
C VAL A 129 9.25 -15.43 12.58
N ASP A 130 8.85 -16.71 12.59
CA ASP A 130 8.88 -17.55 13.80
C ASP A 130 10.35 -17.84 14.19
N ALA A 131 10.74 -17.42 15.40
CA ALA A 131 12.11 -17.54 15.90
C ALA A 131 12.61 -19.00 15.94
N ARG A 132 11.70 -19.98 16.07
CA ARG A 132 12.06 -21.41 16.07
C ARG A 132 12.40 -21.93 14.67
N LYS A 133 11.75 -21.37 13.65
CA LYS A 133 11.89 -21.80 12.25
C LYS A 133 13.00 -21.03 11.53
N GLY A 134 13.24 -19.78 11.93
CA GLY A 134 14.11 -18.86 11.22
C GLY A 134 13.51 -18.40 9.89
N VAL A 135 14.36 -17.93 8.96
CA VAL A 135 13.89 -17.38 7.69
C VAL A 135 13.42 -18.50 6.77
N VAL A 136 12.13 -18.49 6.42
CA VAL A 136 11.54 -19.47 5.51
C VAL A 136 11.26 -18.85 4.13
N GLU A 137 11.01 -19.71 3.14
CA GLU A 137 10.67 -19.33 1.77
C GLU A 137 9.50 -18.34 1.70
N GLN A 138 8.49 -18.51 2.56
CA GLN A 138 7.34 -17.60 2.62
C GLN A 138 7.72 -16.19 3.12
N SER A 139 8.60 -16.06 4.13
CA SER A 139 9.08 -14.75 4.59
C SER A 139 9.88 -14.04 3.49
N ARG A 140 10.71 -14.78 2.75
CA ARG A 140 11.45 -14.27 1.57
C ARG A 140 10.51 -13.80 0.47
N ARG A 141 9.52 -14.62 0.12
CA ARG A 141 8.49 -14.32 -0.88
C ARG A 141 7.70 -13.06 -0.54
N HIS A 142 7.20 -12.95 0.70
CA HIS A 142 6.42 -11.78 1.12
C HIS A 142 7.26 -10.50 1.08
N THR A 143 8.53 -10.59 1.48
CA THR A 143 9.47 -9.46 1.40
C THR A 143 9.74 -9.05 -0.04
N PHE A 144 9.93 -10.01 -0.94
CA PHE A 144 10.07 -9.74 -2.37
C PHE A 144 8.83 -9.05 -2.94
N LEU A 145 7.63 -9.54 -2.61
CA LEU A 145 6.36 -8.94 -3.06
C LEU A 145 6.16 -7.53 -2.50
N ALA A 146 6.41 -7.31 -1.21
CA ALA A 146 6.33 -5.98 -0.61
C ALA A 146 7.27 -4.99 -1.30
N THR A 147 8.50 -5.42 -1.60
CA THR A 147 9.49 -4.61 -2.31
C THR A 147 9.07 -4.33 -3.76
N LEU A 148 8.55 -5.35 -4.45
CA LEU A 148 8.03 -5.22 -5.82
C LEU A 148 6.88 -4.20 -5.89
N LEU A 149 5.99 -4.24 -4.90
CA LEU A 149 4.88 -3.30 -4.71
C LEU A 149 5.33 -1.95 -4.15
N GLY A 150 6.64 -1.74 -4.03
CA GLY A 150 7.26 -0.46 -3.69
C GLY A 150 7.06 -0.02 -2.26
N VAL A 151 6.68 -0.90 -1.33
CA VAL A 151 6.50 -0.55 0.09
C VAL A 151 7.84 -0.04 0.64
N PRO A 152 7.93 1.18 1.20
CA PRO A 152 9.20 1.84 1.49
C PRO A 152 9.86 1.29 2.76
N HIS A 153 9.04 0.94 3.75
CA HIS A 153 9.49 0.47 5.06
C HIS A 153 9.13 -1.00 5.26
N VAL A 154 10.13 -1.81 5.59
CA VAL A 154 9.95 -3.22 5.93
C VAL A 154 10.39 -3.42 7.38
N VAL A 155 9.47 -3.92 8.22
CA VAL A 155 9.76 -4.23 9.62
C VAL A 155 9.63 -5.73 9.82
N VAL A 156 10.75 -6.38 10.12
CA VAL A 156 10.80 -7.82 10.39
C VAL A 156 10.56 -8.04 11.88
N CYS A 157 9.41 -8.62 12.19
CA CYS A 157 9.03 -9.00 13.54
C CYS A 157 9.47 -10.46 13.78
N VAL A 158 10.57 -10.65 14.51
CA VAL A 158 11.04 -11.97 14.92
C VAL A 158 10.18 -12.41 16.09
N ASN A 159 9.13 -13.17 15.79
CA ASN A 159 8.06 -13.52 16.72
C ASN A 159 8.34 -14.83 17.46
N LYS A 160 7.64 -15.05 18.57
CA LYS A 160 7.75 -16.23 19.44
C LYS A 160 9.09 -16.38 20.14
N MET A 161 9.70 -15.25 20.52
CA MET A 161 10.94 -15.25 21.30
C MET A 161 10.80 -15.97 22.65
N ASP A 162 9.59 -16.02 23.21
CA ASP A 162 9.25 -16.80 24.41
C ASP A 162 9.50 -18.31 24.26
N LEU A 163 9.41 -18.85 23.04
CA LEU A 163 9.63 -20.28 22.78
C LEU A 163 11.10 -20.64 22.52
N VAL A 164 11.96 -19.64 22.47
CA VAL A 164 13.42 -19.80 22.33
C VAL A 164 14.14 -19.12 23.51
N ASP A 165 13.47 -19.06 24.67
CA ASP A 165 13.98 -18.52 25.93
C ASP A 165 14.58 -17.10 25.78
N TYR A 166 14.03 -16.30 24.87
CA TYR A 166 14.45 -14.93 24.58
C TYR A 166 15.94 -14.79 24.17
N ASP A 167 16.49 -15.82 23.52
CA ASP A 167 17.92 -15.90 23.14
C ASP A 167 18.31 -14.87 22.06
N GLU A 168 19.27 -14.01 22.41
CA GLU A 168 19.88 -13.00 21.52
C GLU A 168 20.54 -13.63 20.29
N GLN A 169 21.20 -14.78 20.43
CA GLN A 169 21.93 -15.43 19.33
C GLN A 169 20.97 -15.94 18.26
N VAL A 170 19.79 -16.41 18.65
CA VAL A 170 18.72 -16.82 17.71
C VAL A 170 18.24 -15.62 16.90
N PHE A 171 17.96 -14.49 17.58
CA PHE A 171 17.56 -13.25 16.92
C PHE A 171 18.64 -12.76 15.94
N GLU A 172 19.90 -12.71 16.37
CA GLU A 172 21.02 -12.24 15.57
C GLU A 172 21.28 -13.10 14.34
N LYS A 173 21.14 -14.42 14.47
CA LYS A 173 21.23 -15.34 13.33
C LYS A 173 20.14 -15.06 12.29
N ILE A 174 18.90 -14.89 12.73
CA ILE A 174 17.76 -14.59 11.84
C ILE A 174 17.96 -13.23 11.18
N ARG A 175 18.41 -12.22 11.94
CA ARG A 175 18.72 -10.88 11.43
C ARG A 175 19.78 -10.94 10.34
N ALA A 176 20.87 -11.67 10.56
CA ALA A 176 21.95 -11.82 9.59
C ALA A 176 21.47 -12.50 8.30
N GLU A 177 20.77 -13.64 8.42
CA GLU A 177 20.25 -14.39 7.27
C GLU A 177 19.26 -13.54 6.44
N PHE A 178 18.34 -12.85 7.11
CA PHE A 178 17.36 -12.02 6.44
C PHE A 178 18.01 -10.80 5.77
N THR A 179 19.01 -10.19 6.42
CA THR A 179 19.75 -9.05 5.85
C THR A 179 20.51 -9.46 4.59
N GLU A 180 21.13 -10.65 4.57
CA GLU A 180 21.78 -11.18 3.37
C GLU A 180 20.78 -11.33 2.23
N PHE A 181 19.60 -11.90 2.50
CA PHE A 181 18.53 -12.02 1.51
C PHE A 181 18.03 -10.64 1.03
N ALA A 182 17.75 -9.72 1.97
CA ALA A 182 17.23 -8.40 1.67
C ALA A 182 18.23 -7.52 0.89
N SER A 183 19.54 -7.76 1.01
CA SER A 183 20.57 -7.05 0.23
C SER A 183 20.45 -7.27 -1.28
N ARG A 184 19.82 -8.37 -1.72
CA ARG A 184 19.51 -8.65 -3.13
C ARG A 184 18.27 -7.91 -3.62
N LEU A 185 17.52 -7.32 -2.69
CA LEU A 185 16.31 -6.55 -2.93
C LEU A 185 16.63 -5.05 -2.74
N ARG A 186 15.82 -4.19 -3.39
CA ARG A 186 15.89 -2.74 -3.13
C ARG A 186 14.94 -2.39 -1.98
N VAL A 187 15.31 -2.74 -0.76
CA VAL A 187 14.55 -2.38 0.46
C VAL A 187 15.11 -1.06 1.00
N PRO A 188 14.39 0.07 0.90
CA PRO A 188 14.92 1.38 1.32
C PRO A 188 15.16 1.46 2.83
N ASP A 189 14.25 0.91 3.62
CA ASP A 189 14.32 0.91 5.08
C ASP A 189 13.93 -0.48 5.63
N LEU A 190 14.84 -1.09 6.39
CA LEU A 190 14.69 -2.42 6.96
C LEU A 190 14.98 -2.36 8.47
N THR A 191 13.98 -2.66 9.29
CA THR A 191 14.09 -2.70 10.75
C THR A 191 13.78 -4.10 11.28
N PHE A 192 14.46 -4.53 12.33
CA PHE A 192 14.22 -5.81 13.01
C PHE A 192 13.76 -5.56 14.45
N ILE A 193 12.69 -6.24 14.88
CA ILE A 193 12.15 -6.15 16.24
C ILE A 193 11.88 -7.57 16.76
N PRO A 194 12.55 -8.03 17.85
CA PRO A 194 12.23 -9.28 18.50
C PRO A 194 10.96 -9.09 19.33
N VAL A 195 9.96 -9.94 19.13
CA VAL A 195 8.64 -9.83 19.78
C VAL A 195 8.14 -11.19 20.27
N SER A 196 7.25 -11.16 21.25
CA SER A 196 6.32 -12.26 21.50
C SER A 196 4.90 -11.71 21.40
N ALA A 197 4.19 -12.04 20.32
CA ALA A 197 2.81 -11.61 20.13
C ALA A 197 1.87 -12.14 21.24
N LEU A 198 2.13 -13.35 21.74
CA LEU A 198 1.32 -13.99 22.77
C LEU A 198 1.60 -13.38 24.15
N ALA A 199 2.88 -13.27 24.53
CA ALA A 199 3.26 -12.72 25.83
C ALA A 199 3.19 -11.18 25.87
N GLY A 200 3.24 -10.50 24.73
CA GLY A 200 3.20 -9.04 24.59
C GLY A 200 4.57 -8.35 24.60
N ASP A 201 5.66 -9.12 24.72
CA ASP A 201 7.02 -8.60 24.73
C ASP A 201 7.33 -7.78 23.46
N ASN A 202 7.78 -6.54 23.65
CA ASN A 202 8.16 -5.58 22.59
C ASN A 202 7.05 -5.26 21.56
N VAL A 203 5.79 -5.60 21.84
CA VAL A 203 4.65 -5.22 20.97
C VAL A 203 4.24 -3.78 21.23
N VAL A 204 3.82 -3.48 22.47
CA VAL A 204 3.45 -2.12 22.89
C VAL A 204 4.47 -1.55 23.87
N THR A 205 4.85 -2.33 24.88
CA THR A 205 5.83 -1.96 25.91
C THR A 205 7.16 -2.67 25.69
N ARG A 206 8.25 -2.10 26.21
CA ARG A 206 9.57 -2.75 26.18
C ARG A 206 9.53 -4.01 27.05
N SER A 207 10.14 -5.08 26.55
CA SER A 207 10.27 -6.35 27.28
C SER A 207 11.34 -6.25 28.36
N GLU A 208 11.05 -6.81 29.54
CA GLU A 208 12.06 -7.04 30.59
C GLU A 208 12.86 -8.34 30.35
N ASN A 209 12.30 -9.27 29.55
CA ASN A 209 12.92 -10.56 29.23
C ASN A 209 14.04 -10.44 28.18
N MET A 210 14.05 -9.36 27.40
CA MET A 210 15.06 -9.07 26.36
C MET A 210 15.81 -7.76 26.65
N PRO A 211 16.57 -7.65 27.76
CA PRO A 211 17.30 -6.43 28.11
C PRO A 211 18.40 -6.10 27.10
N TRP A 212 18.89 -7.10 26.35
CA TRP A 212 19.87 -6.98 25.28
C TRP A 212 19.33 -6.23 24.04
N PHE A 213 17.99 -6.15 23.86
CA PHE A 213 17.41 -5.41 22.75
C PHE A 213 17.23 -3.93 23.12
N ASP A 214 18.06 -3.07 22.52
CA ASP A 214 18.02 -1.61 22.72
C ASP A 214 17.05 -0.85 21.81
N GLY A 215 16.44 -1.55 20.85
CA GLY A 215 15.45 -0.96 19.96
C GLY A 215 14.13 -0.64 20.67
N SER A 216 13.25 0.09 19.97
CA SER A 216 11.93 0.40 20.50
C SER A 216 10.92 -0.72 20.25
N PRO A 217 9.88 -0.83 21.10
CA PRO A 217 8.73 -1.67 20.82
C PRO A 217 8.08 -1.34 19.47
N LEU A 218 7.39 -2.32 18.89
CA LEU A 218 6.75 -2.21 17.59
C LEU A 218 5.82 -1.00 17.49
N LEU A 219 4.90 -0.80 18.44
CA LEU A 219 3.98 0.34 18.40
C LEU A 219 4.72 1.68 18.44
N SER A 220 5.73 1.80 19.31
CA SER A 220 6.54 3.01 19.42
C SER A 220 7.38 3.30 18.17
N HIS A 221 7.81 2.26 17.46
CA HIS A 221 8.45 2.39 16.15
C HIS A 221 7.44 2.90 15.11
N LEU A 222 6.27 2.27 15.01
CA LEU A 222 5.20 2.65 14.08
C LEU A 222 4.65 4.06 14.35
N GLU A 223 4.61 4.53 15.60
CA GLU A 223 4.22 5.90 15.92
C GLU A 223 5.22 6.96 15.42
N ARG A 224 6.51 6.61 15.33
CA ARG A 224 7.60 7.55 14.99
C ARG A 224 8.03 7.49 13.52
N LEU A 225 7.58 6.46 12.80
CA LEU A 225 7.97 6.24 11.41
C LEU A 225 7.46 7.39 10.53
N HIS A 226 8.38 8.13 9.90
CA HIS A 226 8.00 9.28 9.09
C HIS A 226 7.64 8.86 7.67
N VAL A 227 6.35 8.93 7.31
CA VAL A 227 5.85 8.53 5.97
C VAL A 227 5.49 9.71 5.08
N ALA A 228 5.48 10.92 5.62
CA ALA A 228 5.17 12.12 4.83
C ALA A 228 6.27 12.40 3.79
N SER A 229 7.53 12.04 4.07
CA SER A 229 8.66 12.13 3.14
C SER A 229 8.54 11.19 1.93
N ASP A 230 7.74 10.13 2.02
CA ASP A 230 7.55 9.19 0.92
C ASP A 230 6.63 9.75 -0.17
N ARG A 231 5.92 10.83 0.14
CA ARG A 231 5.08 11.52 -0.85
C ARG A 231 5.98 12.27 -1.82
N ASN A 232 5.79 11.99 -3.10
CA ASN A 232 6.43 12.77 -4.14
C ASN A 232 5.79 14.17 -4.20
N LEU A 233 6.45 15.14 -3.58
CA LEU A 233 6.06 16.56 -3.55
C LEU A 233 6.77 17.40 -4.63
N VAL A 234 7.60 16.78 -5.46
CA VAL A 234 8.43 17.45 -6.47
C VAL A 234 7.79 17.34 -7.86
N ASP A 235 7.43 16.13 -8.27
CA ASP A 235 6.98 15.86 -9.63
C ASP A 235 5.49 16.14 -9.78
N VAL A 236 5.13 17.32 -10.30
CA VAL A 236 3.71 17.66 -10.50
C VAL A 236 3.07 16.73 -11.52
N ARG A 237 2.07 15.97 -11.06
CA ARG A 237 1.19 15.13 -11.88
C ARG A 237 -0.25 15.37 -11.45
N PHE A 238 -1.03 16.02 -12.30
CA PHE A 238 -2.45 16.24 -12.09
C PHE A 238 -3.25 15.58 -13.22
N PRO A 239 -3.65 14.31 -13.05
CA PRO A 239 -4.50 13.64 -14.03
C PRO A 239 -5.92 14.21 -13.95
N VAL A 240 -6.39 14.75 -15.08
CA VAL A 240 -7.71 15.36 -15.16
C VAL A 240 -8.76 14.25 -15.15
N GLN A 241 -9.64 14.30 -14.15
CA GLN A 241 -10.74 13.35 -13.97
C GLN A 241 -12.03 13.88 -14.58
N TYR A 242 -12.27 15.19 -14.48
CA TYR A 242 -13.51 15.82 -14.93
C TYR A 242 -13.29 17.26 -15.38
N VAL A 243 -14.08 17.72 -16.36
CA VAL A 243 -14.07 19.11 -16.83
C VAL A 243 -15.38 19.75 -16.42
N ILE A 244 -15.28 20.73 -15.52
CA ILE A 244 -16.42 21.50 -15.00
C ILE A 244 -16.72 22.65 -15.96
N ARG A 245 -17.91 22.62 -16.55
CA ARG A 245 -18.49 23.70 -17.35
C ARG A 245 -19.95 23.89 -16.93
N PRO A 246 -20.26 24.87 -16.06
CA PRO A 246 -21.64 25.13 -15.67
C PRO A 246 -22.43 25.66 -16.87
N GLN A 247 -23.61 25.09 -17.10
CA GLN A 247 -24.51 25.51 -18.19
C GLN A 247 -25.43 26.67 -17.76
N GLN A 248 -24.91 27.60 -16.96
CA GLN A 248 -25.64 28.79 -16.53
C GLN A 248 -25.20 30.01 -17.36
N ASN A 249 -26.13 30.94 -17.61
CA ASN A 249 -25.91 32.07 -18.52
C ASN A 249 -24.85 33.07 -18.00
N ASP A 250 -24.65 33.12 -16.70
CA ASP A 250 -23.70 33.98 -15.99
C ASP A 250 -22.28 33.39 -15.87
N THR A 251 -22.11 32.09 -16.11
CA THR A 251 -20.81 31.39 -15.99
C THR A 251 -20.42 30.61 -17.25
N ARG A 252 -20.87 31.03 -18.44
CA ARG A 252 -20.61 30.31 -19.70
C ARG A 252 -19.12 30.08 -20.00
N ASP A 253 -18.27 31.00 -19.57
CA ASP A 253 -16.83 30.96 -19.83
C ASP A 253 -16.05 30.23 -18.71
N TYR A 254 -16.74 29.73 -17.68
CA TYR A 254 -16.07 28.98 -16.62
C TYR A 254 -15.63 27.60 -17.13
N ARG A 255 -14.32 27.35 -17.07
CA ARG A 255 -13.71 26.04 -17.31
C ARG A 255 -12.77 25.68 -16.18
N GLY A 256 -13.19 24.71 -15.36
CA GLY A 256 -12.38 24.13 -14.29
C GLY A 256 -12.01 22.69 -14.59
N TYR A 257 -10.79 22.29 -14.27
CA TYR A 257 -10.31 20.91 -14.44
C TYR A 257 -10.20 20.27 -13.07
N ALA A 258 -11.09 19.32 -12.78
CA ALA A 258 -11.16 18.65 -11.50
C ALA A 258 -10.41 17.31 -11.52
N GLY A 259 -9.72 17.03 -10.42
CA GLY A 259 -8.93 15.83 -10.24
C GLY A 259 -8.32 15.79 -8.85
N THR A 260 -7.62 14.70 -8.56
CA THR A 260 -6.81 14.57 -7.35
C THR A 260 -5.36 14.80 -7.71
N VAL A 261 -4.65 15.64 -6.95
CA VAL A 261 -3.21 15.84 -7.15
C VAL A 261 -2.49 14.52 -6.87
N ALA A 262 -1.91 13.92 -7.90
CA ALA A 262 -1.26 12.60 -7.77
C ALA A 262 0.14 12.73 -7.15
N SER A 263 0.87 13.78 -7.51
CA SER A 263 2.19 14.12 -6.99
C SER A 263 2.51 15.59 -7.27
N GLY A 264 3.53 16.12 -6.57
CA GLY A 264 4.01 17.50 -6.71
C GLY A 264 3.14 18.53 -5.98
N VAL A 265 3.71 19.70 -5.71
CA VAL A 265 2.96 20.85 -5.21
C VAL A 265 2.63 21.80 -6.38
N MET A 266 1.36 22.22 -6.45
CA MET A 266 0.82 23.15 -7.45
C MET A 266 0.38 24.44 -6.75
N LYS A 267 0.68 25.59 -7.35
CA LYS A 267 0.28 26.91 -6.86
C LYS A 267 -0.31 27.76 -7.98
N PRO A 268 -1.25 28.68 -7.69
CA PRO A 268 -1.60 29.73 -8.64
C PRO A 268 -0.35 30.48 -9.13
N GLY A 269 -0.29 30.76 -10.43
CA GLY A 269 0.87 31.34 -11.11
C GLY A 269 1.90 30.34 -11.64
N ASP A 270 1.83 29.06 -11.26
CA ASP A 270 2.75 28.04 -11.78
C ASP A 270 2.58 27.86 -13.30
N ARG A 271 3.72 27.78 -14.01
CA ARG A 271 3.76 27.34 -15.41
C ARG A 271 3.56 25.84 -15.51
N VAL A 272 2.61 25.43 -16.34
CA VAL A 272 2.20 24.04 -16.53
C VAL A 272 2.10 23.68 -18.00
N LEU A 273 2.21 22.38 -18.27
CA LEU A 273 2.10 21.74 -19.58
C LEU A 273 0.89 20.80 -19.57
N ALA A 274 0.01 20.92 -20.56
CA ALA A 274 -1.12 20.03 -20.78
C ALA A 274 -0.75 18.90 -21.77
N LEU A 275 -0.75 17.66 -21.29
CA LEU A 275 -0.52 16.46 -22.10
C LEU A 275 -1.85 15.82 -22.50
N PRO A 276 -1.99 15.29 -23.73
CA PRO A 276 -0.92 15.01 -24.70
C PRO A 276 -0.59 16.17 -25.65
N ALA A 277 -1.36 17.26 -25.64
CA ALA A 277 -1.24 18.35 -26.62
C ALA A 277 0.12 19.08 -26.57
N GLY A 278 0.80 19.07 -25.42
CA GLY A 278 2.08 19.75 -25.23
C GLY A 278 1.94 21.27 -25.18
N LEU A 279 0.77 21.78 -24.85
CA LEU A 279 0.50 23.22 -24.76
C LEU A 279 0.82 23.72 -23.36
N GLU A 280 1.60 24.80 -23.28
CA GLU A 280 1.94 25.46 -22.01
C GLU A 280 0.93 26.54 -21.66
N THR A 281 0.72 26.72 -20.35
CA THR A 281 -0.07 27.83 -19.78
C THR A 281 0.33 28.06 -18.33
N THR A 282 -0.42 28.87 -17.60
CA THR A 282 -0.26 29.11 -16.16
C THR A 282 -1.53 28.75 -15.40
N ILE A 283 -1.37 28.33 -14.15
CA ILE A 283 -2.50 28.12 -13.24
C ILE A 283 -3.06 29.48 -12.81
N ALA A 284 -4.32 29.75 -13.11
CA ALA A 284 -5.00 30.98 -12.70
C ALA A 284 -5.49 30.90 -11.24
N SER A 285 -6.13 29.79 -10.87
CA SER A 285 -6.58 29.52 -9.50
C SER A 285 -6.65 28.01 -9.24
N ILE A 286 -6.66 27.66 -7.96
CA ILE A 286 -6.92 26.31 -7.48
C ILE A 286 -7.96 26.40 -6.39
N ASP A 287 -8.99 25.57 -6.49
CA ASP A 287 -10.17 25.61 -5.62
C ASP A 287 -10.48 24.21 -5.06
N THR A 288 -10.77 24.12 -3.77
CA THR A 288 -11.37 22.92 -3.14
C THR A 288 -12.88 23.10 -3.01
N ALA A 289 -13.57 22.12 -2.41
CA ALA A 289 -14.98 22.28 -2.06
C ALA A 289 -15.25 23.44 -1.08
N ASP A 290 -14.25 23.82 -0.28
CA ASP A 290 -14.36 24.86 0.74
C ASP A 290 -13.93 26.25 0.23
N GLY A 291 -13.42 26.34 -1.00
CA GLY A 291 -13.01 27.59 -1.64
C GLY A 291 -11.58 27.57 -2.19
N PRO A 292 -11.03 28.74 -2.57
CA PRO A 292 -9.70 28.84 -3.16
C PRO A 292 -8.59 28.51 -2.17
N VAL A 293 -7.51 27.93 -2.68
CA VAL A 293 -6.30 27.59 -1.91
C VAL A 293 -5.04 28.16 -2.56
N GLU A 294 -4.05 28.51 -1.74
CA GLU A 294 -2.76 29.03 -2.22
C GLU A 294 -1.83 27.93 -2.75
N GLU A 295 -2.02 26.71 -2.28
CA GLU A 295 -1.30 25.54 -2.75
C GLU A 295 -2.16 24.28 -2.69
N ALA A 296 -1.89 23.36 -3.61
CA ALA A 296 -2.47 22.04 -3.64
C ALA A 296 -1.37 20.99 -3.74
N TYR A 297 -1.52 19.94 -2.96
CA TYR A 297 -0.56 18.84 -2.83
C TYR A 297 -1.29 17.51 -2.67
N PRO A 298 -0.63 16.36 -2.87
CA PRO A 298 -1.28 15.07 -2.74
C PRO A 298 -1.73 14.80 -1.30
N PRO A 299 -2.93 14.25 -1.07
CA PRO A 299 -3.90 13.75 -2.06
C PRO A 299 -5.12 14.69 -2.21
N MET A 300 -4.92 16.02 -2.23
CA MET A 300 -6.03 16.97 -2.32
C MET A 300 -6.82 16.78 -3.62
N SER A 301 -8.15 16.76 -3.50
CA SER A 301 -9.06 16.87 -4.63
C SER A 301 -9.36 18.34 -4.89
N VAL A 302 -8.99 18.82 -6.07
CA VAL A 302 -9.04 20.23 -6.43
C VAL A 302 -9.60 20.45 -7.82
N THR A 303 -10.11 21.65 -8.06
CA THR A 303 -10.40 22.19 -9.38
C THR A 303 -9.31 23.19 -9.73
N VAL A 304 -8.63 22.97 -10.85
CA VAL A 304 -7.59 23.87 -11.37
C VAL A 304 -8.20 24.68 -12.50
N ARG A 305 -8.00 26.00 -12.47
CA ARG A 305 -8.30 26.89 -13.60
C ARG A 305 -7.00 27.33 -14.25
N LEU A 306 -7.00 27.41 -15.57
CA LEU A 306 -5.84 27.83 -16.36
C LEU A 306 -6.08 29.25 -16.89
N ALA A 307 -4.99 29.97 -17.17
CA ALA A 307 -5.06 31.32 -17.72
C ALA A 307 -5.52 31.33 -19.19
N ASP A 308 -5.11 30.31 -19.95
CA ASP A 308 -5.45 30.17 -21.36
C ASP A 308 -6.52 29.10 -21.58
N GLU A 309 -7.33 29.28 -22.62
CA GLU A 309 -8.33 28.30 -23.02
C GLU A 309 -7.69 27.15 -23.81
N ILE A 310 -7.18 26.16 -23.09
CA ILE A 310 -6.61 24.95 -23.68
C ILE A 310 -7.64 23.83 -23.69
N ASP A 311 -7.74 23.10 -24.81
CA ASP A 311 -8.59 21.93 -24.86
C ASP A 311 -7.98 20.74 -24.10
N ILE A 312 -8.52 20.48 -22.91
CA ILE A 312 -8.14 19.40 -22.02
C ILE A 312 -9.40 18.62 -21.66
N SER A 313 -9.28 17.29 -21.69
CA SER A 313 -10.35 16.33 -21.44
C SER A 313 -9.99 15.35 -20.31
N ARG A 314 -10.95 14.50 -19.92
CA ARG A 314 -10.66 13.40 -18.98
C ARG A 314 -9.58 12.48 -19.54
N GLY A 315 -8.62 12.10 -18.71
CA GLY A 315 -7.50 11.24 -19.10
C GLY A 315 -6.27 12.01 -19.60
N ASP A 316 -6.37 13.33 -19.72
CA ASP A 316 -5.24 14.22 -19.95
C ASP A 316 -4.53 14.55 -18.63
N MET A 317 -3.33 15.10 -18.70
CA MET A 317 -2.52 15.38 -17.52
C MET A 317 -1.94 16.78 -17.58
N ILE A 318 -2.06 17.50 -16.46
CA ILE A 318 -1.35 18.76 -16.22
C ILE A 318 -0.08 18.44 -15.43
N CYS A 319 1.07 18.89 -15.93
CA CYS A 319 2.39 18.66 -15.31
C CYS A 319 3.28 19.90 -15.46
N ARG A 320 4.52 19.87 -14.92
CA ARG A 320 5.48 20.97 -15.15
C ARG A 320 6.25 20.73 -16.46
N PRO A 321 6.50 21.77 -17.29
CA PRO A 321 7.18 21.61 -18.59
C PRO A 321 8.56 20.93 -18.52
N ASN A 322 9.39 21.32 -17.54
CA ASN A 322 10.74 20.79 -17.35
C ASN A 322 10.80 19.53 -16.47
N ASN A 323 9.64 18.95 -16.17
CA ASN A 323 9.50 17.75 -15.37
C ASN A 323 8.23 17.00 -15.81
N ALA A 324 8.12 16.77 -17.11
CA ALA A 324 7.00 16.06 -17.70
C ALA A 324 7.22 14.54 -17.57
N PRO A 325 6.17 13.74 -17.37
CA PRO A 325 6.26 12.29 -17.44
C PRO A 325 6.62 11.83 -18.86
N THR A 326 7.06 10.59 -18.99
CA THR A 326 7.32 9.98 -20.30
C THR A 326 6.01 9.73 -21.04
N VAL A 327 5.87 10.28 -22.25
CA VAL A 327 4.73 10.02 -23.13
C VAL A 327 5.07 8.84 -24.04
N THR A 328 4.43 7.69 -23.83
CA THR A 328 4.77 6.46 -24.60
C THR A 328 3.55 5.62 -24.96
N GLN A 329 3.64 4.92 -26.09
CA GLN A 329 2.72 3.85 -26.47
C GLN A 329 3.28 2.44 -26.22
N ASP A 330 4.57 2.33 -25.94
CA ASP A 330 5.21 1.07 -25.56
C ASP A 330 5.48 1.11 -24.06
N VAL A 331 4.81 0.24 -23.32
CA VAL A 331 4.88 0.18 -21.86
C VAL A 331 5.61 -1.09 -21.48
N ASP A 332 6.74 -0.95 -20.79
CA ASP A 332 7.49 -2.03 -20.17
C ASP A 332 7.16 -2.06 -18.68
N ALA A 333 6.58 -3.18 -18.22
CA ALA A 333 6.00 -3.26 -16.90
C ALA A 333 6.11 -4.65 -16.29
N GLN A 334 6.20 -4.71 -14.98
CA GLN A 334 5.91 -5.91 -14.21
C GLN A 334 4.42 -5.97 -13.92
N ILE A 335 3.83 -7.15 -14.03
CA ILE A 335 2.43 -7.36 -13.69
C ILE A 335 2.28 -8.53 -12.72
N CYS A 336 1.25 -8.48 -11.90
CA CYS A 336 0.71 -9.65 -11.21
C CYS A 336 -0.61 -10.03 -11.87
N TRP A 337 -0.71 -11.28 -12.30
CA TRP A 337 -1.92 -11.80 -12.92
C TRP A 337 -2.91 -12.29 -11.85
N MET A 338 -4.18 -11.90 -11.98
CA MET A 338 -5.20 -12.04 -10.93
C MET A 338 -6.41 -12.87 -11.37
N ASP A 339 -6.51 -13.22 -12.65
CA ASP A 339 -7.61 -14.03 -13.17
C ASP A 339 -7.28 -15.52 -13.09
N GLU A 340 -8.20 -16.29 -12.53
CA GLU A 340 -8.12 -17.74 -12.43
C GLU A 340 -8.69 -18.46 -13.66
N SER A 341 -9.58 -17.79 -14.40
CA SER A 341 -10.32 -18.36 -15.52
C SER A 341 -9.59 -18.28 -16.85
N ALA A 342 -8.53 -17.49 -16.92
CA ALA A 342 -7.72 -17.31 -18.12
C ALA A 342 -6.26 -17.02 -17.75
N SER A 343 -5.34 -17.43 -18.63
CA SER A 343 -3.95 -16.99 -18.59
C SER A 343 -3.74 -15.72 -19.43
N LEU A 344 -2.70 -14.95 -19.10
CA LEU A 344 -2.15 -13.96 -20.02
C LEU A 344 -1.32 -14.66 -21.11
N VAL A 345 -1.54 -14.29 -22.36
CA VAL A 345 -0.76 -14.77 -23.50
C VAL A 345 -0.39 -13.63 -24.43
N GLN A 346 0.69 -13.80 -25.20
CA GLN A 346 1.11 -12.84 -26.22
C GLN A 346 0.00 -12.62 -27.26
N GLY A 347 -0.13 -11.38 -27.74
CA GLY A 347 -1.11 -10.98 -28.77
C GLY A 347 -2.53 -10.73 -28.23
N LYS A 348 -2.86 -11.17 -27.01
CA LYS A 348 -4.16 -10.89 -26.40
C LYS A 348 -4.31 -9.40 -26.09
N LYS A 349 -5.55 -8.91 -26.23
CA LYS A 349 -5.92 -7.51 -26.04
C LYS A 349 -6.70 -7.34 -24.74
N TYR A 350 -6.47 -6.22 -24.07
CA TYR A 350 -7.12 -5.83 -22.82
C TYR A 350 -7.41 -4.34 -22.85
N ALA A 351 -8.35 -3.88 -22.03
CA ALA A 351 -8.40 -2.48 -21.67
C ALA A 351 -7.33 -2.21 -20.60
N ILE A 352 -6.62 -1.09 -20.73
CA ILE A 352 -5.69 -0.60 -19.71
C ILE A 352 -6.28 0.66 -19.09
N LYS A 353 -6.32 0.69 -17.76
CA LYS A 353 -6.65 1.89 -16.99
C LYS A 353 -5.38 2.39 -16.32
N HIS A 354 -4.97 3.60 -16.67
CA HIS A 354 -3.82 4.28 -16.11
C HIS A 354 -4.27 5.67 -15.65
N THR A 355 -4.14 5.95 -14.36
CA THR A 355 -4.74 7.13 -13.72
C THR A 355 -6.24 7.27 -14.06
N THR A 356 -6.62 8.35 -14.77
CA THR A 356 -7.99 8.64 -15.22
C THR A 356 -8.23 8.24 -16.68
N ARG A 357 -7.18 7.77 -17.38
CA ARG A 357 -7.16 7.42 -18.80
C ARG A 357 -7.47 5.94 -19.02
N TRP A 358 -8.26 5.68 -20.05
CA TRP A 358 -8.50 4.34 -20.58
C TRP A 358 -7.96 4.22 -22.00
N ALA A 359 -7.32 3.10 -22.31
CA ALA A 359 -6.90 2.77 -23.65
C ALA A 359 -7.02 1.26 -23.89
N ARG A 360 -6.79 0.82 -25.13
CA ARG A 360 -6.61 -0.60 -25.42
C ARG A 360 -5.13 -0.94 -25.41
N ALA A 361 -4.78 -2.03 -24.75
CA ALA A 361 -3.43 -2.57 -24.70
C ALA A 361 -3.40 -3.95 -25.39
N MET A 362 -2.31 -4.23 -26.09
CA MET A 362 -2.01 -5.54 -26.63
C MET A 362 -0.70 -6.04 -26.04
N VAL A 363 -0.67 -7.28 -25.59
CA VAL A 363 0.57 -7.92 -25.10
C VAL A 363 1.50 -8.15 -26.28
N LYS A 364 2.59 -7.39 -26.36
CA LYS A 364 3.60 -7.53 -27.41
C LYS A 364 4.56 -8.67 -27.11
N ASN A 365 4.99 -8.79 -25.86
CA ASN A 365 5.92 -9.82 -25.44
C ASN A 365 5.75 -10.12 -23.95
N ILE A 366 5.99 -11.38 -23.59
CA ILE A 366 6.28 -11.78 -22.21
C ILE A 366 7.80 -11.91 -22.17
N ASN A 367 8.49 -11.06 -21.41
CA ASN A 367 9.94 -11.06 -21.36
C ASN A 367 10.46 -12.16 -20.45
N TYR A 368 9.86 -12.29 -19.27
CA TYR A 368 10.09 -13.41 -18.35
C TYR A 368 8.99 -13.46 -17.30
N ARG A 369 8.75 -14.66 -16.78
CA ARG A 369 8.03 -14.88 -15.53
C ARG A 369 9.02 -14.94 -14.37
N VAL A 370 8.67 -14.35 -13.24
CA VAL A 370 9.47 -14.44 -12.01
C VAL A 370 8.91 -15.56 -11.15
N ASP A 371 9.75 -16.53 -10.83
CA ASP A 371 9.46 -17.45 -9.75
C ASP A 371 9.67 -16.71 -8.41
N VAL A 372 8.57 -16.46 -7.70
CA VAL A 372 8.59 -15.72 -6.43
C VAL A 372 9.26 -16.47 -5.28
N ASN A 373 9.47 -17.77 -5.43
CA ASN A 373 10.09 -18.62 -4.41
C ASN A 373 11.61 -18.66 -4.56
N THR A 374 12.09 -18.81 -5.79
CA THR A 374 13.52 -18.89 -6.11
C THR A 374 14.12 -17.55 -6.55
N LEU A 375 13.27 -16.58 -6.90
CA LEU A 375 13.62 -15.32 -7.55
C LEU A 375 14.23 -15.49 -8.95
N HIS A 376 14.18 -16.70 -9.52
CA HIS A 376 14.67 -16.98 -10.86
C HIS A 376 13.75 -16.41 -11.94
N ARG A 377 14.34 -16.04 -13.08
CA ARG A 377 13.62 -15.54 -14.25
C ARG A 377 13.46 -16.66 -15.28
N ASP A 378 12.22 -17.02 -15.53
CA ASP A 378 11.85 -17.96 -16.59
C ASP A 378 11.56 -17.17 -17.88
N GLU A 379 12.56 -17.09 -18.77
CA GLU A 379 12.49 -16.41 -20.07
C GLU A 379 11.72 -17.22 -21.12
N ASP A 380 11.50 -18.52 -20.89
CA ASP A 380 10.78 -19.42 -21.80
C ASP A 380 9.26 -19.43 -21.56
N ALA A 381 8.78 -18.67 -20.56
CA ALA A 381 7.37 -18.61 -20.20
C ALA A 381 6.50 -18.03 -21.33
N THR A 382 5.59 -18.86 -21.85
CA THR A 382 4.65 -18.48 -22.93
C THR A 382 3.28 -18.00 -22.44
N GLU A 383 2.95 -18.31 -21.19
CA GLU A 383 1.71 -17.88 -20.53
C GLU A 383 1.94 -17.51 -19.06
N ILE A 384 1.12 -16.60 -18.53
CA ILE A 384 1.13 -16.20 -17.11
C ILE A 384 -0.19 -16.57 -16.46
N LYS A 385 -0.15 -17.35 -15.39
CA LYS A 385 -1.30 -17.89 -14.64
C LYS A 385 -1.60 -17.08 -13.39
N LEU A 386 -2.70 -17.42 -12.72
CA LEU A 386 -3.12 -16.79 -11.46
C LEU A 386 -1.95 -16.69 -10.47
N ASN A 387 -1.79 -15.52 -9.86
CA ASN A 387 -0.75 -15.19 -8.87
C ASN A 387 0.69 -15.17 -9.40
N GLU A 388 0.91 -15.44 -10.69
CA GLU A 388 2.23 -15.33 -11.28
C GLU A 388 2.57 -13.87 -11.58
N ILE A 389 3.86 -13.56 -11.48
CA ILE A 389 4.41 -12.24 -11.77
C ILE A 389 5.26 -12.34 -13.02
N ALA A 390 5.12 -11.38 -13.92
CA ALA A 390 5.86 -11.37 -15.16
C ALA A 390 6.25 -9.96 -15.56
N ARG A 391 7.39 -9.84 -16.24
CA ARG A 391 7.75 -8.63 -16.96
C ARG A 391 7.24 -8.76 -18.39
N ILE A 392 6.41 -7.81 -18.81
CA ILE A 392 5.78 -7.81 -20.13
C ILE A 392 6.02 -6.48 -20.84
N ARG A 393 5.88 -6.52 -22.16
CA ARG A 393 5.77 -5.32 -23.00
C ARG A 393 4.37 -5.22 -23.56
N LEU A 394 3.73 -4.07 -23.34
CA LEU A 394 2.43 -3.74 -23.89
C LEU A 394 2.58 -2.69 -24.99
N ARG A 395 1.78 -2.81 -26.05
CA ARG A 395 1.51 -1.72 -26.99
C ARG A 395 0.12 -1.17 -26.72
N VAL A 396 0.01 0.11 -26.42
CA VAL A 396 -1.26 0.79 -26.20
C VAL A 396 -1.70 1.59 -27.42
N THR A 397 -3.02 1.70 -27.63
CA THR A 397 -3.60 2.42 -28.78
C THR A 397 -3.50 3.94 -28.65
N GLN A 398 -3.41 4.44 -27.42
CA GLN A 398 -3.21 5.86 -27.12
C GLN A 398 -2.04 6.00 -26.15
N PRO A 399 -1.21 7.05 -26.27
CA PRO A 399 -0.07 7.24 -25.39
C PRO A 399 -0.52 7.38 -23.92
N LEU A 400 0.25 6.80 -23.02
CA LEU A 400 0.14 6.99 -21.57
C LEU A 400 1.22 7.97 -21.10
N PHE A 401 0.97 8.59 -19.95
CA PHE A 401 1.87 9.57 -19.31
C PHE A 401 2.49 8.95 -18.08
N VAL A 402 3.63 8.30 -18.26
CA VAL A 402 4.15 7.33 -17.31
C VAL A 402 5.41 7.82 -16.64
N ASP A 403 5.54 7.50 -15.37
CA ASP A 403 6.80 7.53 -14.64
C ASP A 403 7.15 6.08 -14.24
N SER A 404 8.36 5.84 -13.74
CA SER A 404 8.64 4.55 -13.11
C SER A 404 7.84 4.44 -11.81
N TYR A 405 7.35 3.25 -11.50
CA TYR A 405 6.58 3.01 -10.27
C TYR A 405 7.36 3.36 -9.00
N GLN A 406 8.70 3.26 -9.05
CA GLN A 406 9.59 3.65 -7.94
C GLN A 406 9.65 5.16 -7.74
N ALA A 407 9.64 5.95 -8.82
CA ALA A 407 9.66 7.41 -8.72
C ALA A 407 8.27 7.97 -8.40
N ASN A 408 7.23 7.36 -8.95
CA ASN A 408 5.85 7.80 -8.74
C ASN A 408 4.88 6.61 -8.87
N ARG A 409 4.33 6.17 -7.75
CA ARG A 409 3.38 5.05 -7.72
C ARG A 409 2.10 5.34 -8.50
N GLN A 410 1.60 6.57 -8.48
CA GLN A 410 0.31 6.91 -9.10
C GLN A 410 0.37 6.86 -10.63
N THR A 411 1.44 7.41 -11.22
CA THR A 411 1.67 7.42 -12.68
C THR A 411 2.52 6.24 -13.17
N GLY A 412 3.08 5.44 -12.27
CA GLY A 412 3.69 4.16 -12.59
C GLY A 412 2.76 2.95 -12.44
N ALA A 413 1.56 3.11 -11.87
CA ALA A 413 0.59 2.03 -11.71
C ALA A 413 -0.40 1.96 -12.87
N PHE A 414 -0.86 0.75 -13.20
CA PHE A 414 -2.04 0.55 -14.04
C PHE A 414 -2.75 -0.75 -13.68
N ILE A 415 -3.96 -0.92 -14.20
CA ILE A 415 -4.66 -2.21 -14.21
C ILE A 415 -5.00 -2.63 -15.64
N LEU A 416 -5.03 -3.94 -15.87
CA LEU A 416 -5.61 -4.53 -17.08
C LEU A 416 -7.00 -5.06 -16.76
N VAL A 417 -7.93 -4.81 -17.67
CA VAL A 417 -9.33 -5.22 -17.59
C VAL A 417 -9.67 -6.00 -18.85
N ASP A 418 -10.30 -7.15 -18.68
CA ASP A 418 -10.83 -7.92 -19.80
C ASP A 418 -12.11 -7.24 -20.33
N GLU A 419 -12.11 -6.83 -21.60
CA GLU A 419 -13.22 -6.07 -22.20
C GLU A 419 -14.52 -6.89 -22.32
N ALA A 420 -14.44 -8.22 -22.33
CA ALA A 420 -15.63 -9.07 -22.45
C ALA A 420 -16.32 -9.27 -21.10
N THR A 421 -15.53 -9.41 -20.03
CA THR A 421 -16.05 -9.71 -18.69
C THR A 421 -16.09 -8.51 -17.75
N ASN A 422 -15.42 -7.40 -18.11
CA ASN A 422 -15.16 -6.24 -17.26
C ASN A 422 -14.42 -6.58 -15.95
N LYS A 423 -13.80 -7.76 -15.85
CA LYS A 423 -13.00 -8.14 -14.70
C LYS A 423 -11.63 -7.49 -14.76
N THR A 424 -11.13 -7.04 -13.61
CA THR A 424 -9.73 -6.65 -13.48
C THR A 424 -8.88 -7.92 -13.45
N VAL A 425 -8.04 -8.10 -14.45
CA VAL A 425 -7.28 -9.34 -14.65
C VAL A 425 -5.80 -9.22 -14.28
N ALA A 426 -5.26 -8.00 -14.21
CA ALA A 426 -3.89 -7.77 -13.75
C ALA A 426 -3.71 -6.39 -13.09
N ALA A 427 -2.79 -6.32 -12.15
CA ALA A 427 -2.21 -5.07 -11.64
C ALA A 427 -0.78 -4.93 -12.18
N GLY A 428 -0.39 -3.73 -12.60
CA GLY A 428 0.88 -3.47 -13.27
C GLY A 428 1.67 -2.30 -12.71
N MET A 429 2.99 -2.43 -12.77
CA MET A 429 3.99 -1.49 -12.29
C MET A 429 4.99 -1.18 -13.42
N ILE A 430 5.00 0.06 -13.89
CA ILE A 430 5.79 0.52 -15.03
C ILE A 430 7.23 0.75 -14.61
N GLY A 431 8.19 0.33 -15.44
CA GLY A 431 9.61 0.57 -15.19
C GLY A 431 10.12 -0.05 -13.89
N GLY A 432 9.46 -1.12 -13.42
CA GLY A 432 9.83 -1.85 -12.21
C GLY A 432 11.29 -2.34 -12.23
N PRO A 433 11.91 -2.52 -11.05
CA PRO A 433 13.33 -2.84 -10.96
C PRO A 433 13.65 -4.12 -11.75
N ALA A 434 14.68 -4.03 -12.59
CA ALA A 434 15.44 -5.22 -12.94
C ALA A 434 16.24 -5.60 -11.68
N HIS A 435 15.63 -6.35 -10.76
CA HIS A 435 16.37 -6.96 -9.66
C HIS A 435 17.52 -7.75 -10.26
N GLN A 436 18.77 -7.43 -9.95
CA GLN A 436 19.91 -8.23 -10.40
C GLN A 436 19.77 -9.59 -9.70
N PHE A 437 19.36 -10.60 -10.46
CA PHE A 437 19.28 -11.98 -10.00
C PHE A 437 20.40 -12.76 -10.69
#